data_AF-A0A5D0U9D1-F1
#
_entry.id   AF-A0A5D0U9D1-F1
#
_cell.length_a   1.000
_cell.length_b   1.000
_cell.length_c   1.000
_cell.angle_alpha   90.00
_cell.angle_beta   90.00
_cell.angle_gamma   90.00
#
_symmetry.space_group_name_H-M   'P 1'
#
loop_
_entity.id
_entity.type
_entity.pdbx_description
1 polymer ?
#
loop_
_entity_poly.entity_id
_entity_poly.type
_entity_poly.pdbx_seq_one_letter_code
_entity_poly.pdbx_strand_id
1 'polypeptide(L)'
;MDDYARVMAAFEQLRAAGSPLLRTSEQGERIAKVAFRRWRSFDRRSRVRRPSRADRIRDLAHGLADALEADPRLVGPLMRDYECLAKAFAAVIDPVADGDATSSV
;
A
#
# COMPACT_ATOMS: atom_id res chain seq x y z
N MET A 1 9.52 15.84 -1.55
CA MET A 1 9.55 14.60 -0.75
C MET A 1 9.30 13.45 -1.70
N ASP A 2 10.27 12.55 -1.85
CA ASP A 2 10.12 11.37 -2.71
C ASP A 2 9.05 10.40 -2.16
N ASP A 3 8.49 9.56 -3.03
CA ASP A 3 7.42 8.61 -2.67
C ASP A 3 7.84 7.66 -1.54
N TYR A 4 9.14 7.32 -1.48
CA TYR A 4 9.71 6.46 -0.46
C TYR A 4 9.62 7.09 0.94
N ALA A 5 10.05 8.35 1.08
CA ALA A 5 9.99 9.12 2.31
C ALA A 5 8.54 9.32 2.77
N ARG A 6 7.60 9.52 1.83
CA ARG A 6 6.17 9.58 2.15
C ARG A 6 5.64 8.27 2.71
N VAL A 7 6.01 7.14 2.11
CA VAL A 7 5.63 5.80 2.61
C VAL A 7 6.26 5.51 3.97
N MET A 8 7.53 5.88 4.18
CA MET A 8 8.19 5.74 5.50
C MET A 8 7.49 6.58 6.57
N ALA A 9 7.10 7.82 6.26
CA ALA A 9 6.33 8.66 7.18
C ALA A 9 4.96 8.04 7.50
N ALA A 10 4.24 7.55 6.49
CA ALA A 10 2.96 6.86 6.68
C ALA A 10 3.11 5.57 7.51
N PHE A 11 4.18 4.80 7.28
CA PHE A 11 4.52 3.61 8.06
C PHE A 11 4.70 3.97 9.55
N GLU A 12 5.52 4.98 9.86
CA GLU A 12 5.77 5.37 11.24
C GLU A 12 4.51 5.91 11.93
N GLN A 13 3.67 6.66 11.22
CA GLN A 13 2.37 7.12 11.75
C GLN A 13 1.43 5.96 12.08
N LEU A 14 1.27 5.00 11.16
CA LEU A 14 0.41 3.83 11.38
C LEU A 14 0.93 2.91 12.47
N ARG A 15 2.27 2.78 12.58
CA ARG A 15 2.92 2.04 13.66
C ARG A 15 2.67 2.70 15.00
N ALA A 16 2.88 4.01 15.09
CA ALA A 16 2.62 4.79 16.31
C ALA A 16 1.14 4.75 16.73
N ALA A 17 0.23 4.63 15.76
CA ALA A 17 -1.20 4.44 15.99
C ALA A 17 -1.59 3.00 16.41
N GLY A 18 -0.63 2.08 16.51
CA GLY A 18 -0.86 0.72 17.00
C GLY A 18 -1.29 -0.30 15.95
N SER A 19 -0.92 -0.11 14.68
CA SER A 19 -1.23 -1.08 13.62
C SER A 19 -0.72 -2.49 13.99
N PRO A 20 -1.55 -3.54 13.92
CA PRO A 20 -1.15 -4.90 14.28
C PRO A 20 -0.14 -5.54 13.30
N LEU A 21 -0.04 -4.99 12.09
CA LEU A 21 0.86 -5.44 11.04
C LEU A 21 2.27 -4.82 11.14
N LEU A 22 2.38 -3.65 11.77
CA LEU A 22 3.62 -2.87 11.81
C LEU A 22 4.19 -2.95 13.23
N ARG A 23 5.07 -3.92 13.46
CA ARG A 23 5.53 -4.29 14.81
C ARG A 23 6.85 -3.62 15.19
N THR A 24 7.77 -3.47 14.24
CA THR A 24 9.10 -2.91 14.50
C THR A 24 9.50 -1.88 13.46
N SER A 25 10.24 -0.84 13.84
CA SER A 25 10.76 0.16 12.89
C SER A 25 11.69 -0.46 11.84
N GLU A 26 12.35 -1.58 12.16
CA GLU A 26 13.19 -2.32 11.21
C GLU A 26 12.40 -2.87 10.01
N GLN A 27 11.10 -3.14 10.17
CA GLN A 27 10.24 -3.54 9.05
C GLN A 27 10.01 -2.40 8.05
N GLY A 28 10.14 -1.14 8.49
CA GLY A 28 9.76 0.05 7.74
C GLY A 28 10.46 0.14 6.38
N GLU A 29 11.78 0.00 6.35
CA GLU A 29 12.54 0.06 5.09
C GLU A 29 12.11 -1.03 4.10
N ARG A 30 11.95 -2.27 4.59
CA ARG A 30 11.53 -3.40 3.77
C ARG A 30 10.16 -3.15 3.17
N ILE A 31 9.21 -2.71 3.99
CA ILE A 31 7.85 -2.40 3.59
C ILE A 31 7.83 -1.26 2.57
N ALA A 32 8.55 -0.16 2.82
CA ALA A 32 8.60 0.97 1.91
C ALA A 32 9.21 0.62 0.55
N LYS A 33 10.29 -0.17 0.54
CA LYS A 33 10.91 -0.70 -0.71
C LYS A 33 9.91 -1.56 -1.50
N VAL A 34 9.18 -2.46 -0.82
CA VAL A 34 8.16 -3.31 -1.45
C VAL A 34 7.02 -2.46 -2.02
N ALA A 35 6.48 -1.54 -1.22
CA ALA A 35 5.36 -0.71 -1.61
C ALA A 35 5.67 0.13 -2.84
N PHE A 36 6.82 0.82 -2.82
CA PHE A 36 7.28 1.62 -3.95
C PHE A 36 7.50 0.77 -5.21
N ARG A 37 8.25 -0.33 -5.08
CA ARG A 37 8.57 -1.21 -6.22
C ARG A 37 7.30 -1.80 -6.85
N ARG A 38 6.37 -2.29 -6.03
CA ARG A 38 5.12 -2.90 -6.49
C ARG A 38 4.25 -1.88 -7.19
N TRP A 39 4.07 -0.69 -6.60
CA TRP A 39 3.27 0.39 -7.19
C TRP A 39 3.81 0.85 -8.54
N ARG A 40 5.11 1.19 -8.61
CA ARG A 40 5.77 1.67 -9.85
C ARG A 40 5.81 0.63 -10.96
N SER A 41 5.96 -0.64 -10.60
CA SER A 41 6.05 -1.72 -11.58
C SER A 41 4.68 -2.31 -11.95
N PHE A 42 3.58 -1.81 -11.40
CA PHE A 42 2.27 -2.40 -11.58
C PHE A 42 1.88 -2.44 -13.06
N ASP A 43 1.93 -1.30 -13.77
CA ASP A 43 1.47 -1.23 -15.17
C ASP A 43 2.30 -2.11 -16.10
N ARG A 44 3.58 -2.31 -15.79
CA ARG A 44 4.47 -3.20 -16.54
C ARG A 44 4.17 -4.68 -16.28
N ARG A 45 3.75 -5.04 -15.07
CA ARG A 45 3.48 -6.44 -14.67
C ARG A 45 2.05 -6.87 -14.95
N SER A 46 1.12 -5.93 -14.89
CA SER A 46 -0.30 -6.23 -14.96
C SER A 46 -0.70 -6.62 -16.37
N ARG A 47 -1.43 -7.73 -16.47
CA ARG A 47 -2.13 -8.14 -17.71
C ARG A 47 -3.54 -7.55 -17.81
N VAL A 48 -3.96 -6.76 -16.80
CA VAL A 48 -5.28 -6.15 -16.76
C VAL A 48 -5.32 -5.00 -17.76
N ARG A 49 -6.28 -5.08 -18.70
CA ARG A 49 -6.53 -3.99 -19.65
C ARG A 49 -7.24 -2.86 -18.90
N ARG A 50 -6.56 -1.71 -18.74
CA ARG A 50 -7.02 -0.53 -17.97
C ARG A 50 -7.20 -0.83 -16.47
N PRO A 51 -6.11 -1.02 -15.73
CA PRO A 51 -6.19 -1.31 -14.31
C PRO A 51 -6.78 -0.14 -13.52
N SER A 52 -7.69 -0.46 -12.60
CA SER A 52 -8.21 0.51 -11.65
C SER A 52 -7.23 0.75 -10.49
N ARG A 53 -7.41 1.85 -9.76
CA ARG A 53 -6.68 2.10 -8.50
C ARG A 53 -6.93 0.98 -7.49
N ALA A 54 -8.13 0.40 -7.46
CA ALA A 54 -8.45 -0.73 -6.61
C ALA A 54 -7.64 -1.99 -6.98
N ASP A 55 -7.37 -2.22 -8.26
CA ASP A 55 -6.50 -3.33 -8.70
C ASP A 55 -5.06 -3.13 -8.25
N ARG A 56 -4.56 -1.89 -8.32
CA ARG A 56 -3.22 -1.53 -7.82
C ARG A 56 -3.10 -1.72 -6.31
N ILE A 57 -4.12 -1.29 -5.56
CA ILE A 57 -4.19 -1.47 -4.10
C ILE A 57 -4.20 -2.96 -3.75
N ARG A 58 -4.97 -3.79 -4.47
CA ARG A 58 -4.99 -5.25 -4.25
C ARG A 58 -3.62 -5.89 -4.55
N ASP A 59 -2.98 -5.57 -5.66
CA ASP A 59 -1.63 -6.08 -5.96
C ASP A 59 -0.59 -5.63 -4.91
N LEU A 60 -0.70 -4.39 -4.42
CA LEU A 60 0.13 -3.91 -3.33
C LEU A 60 -0.11 -4.70 -2.03
N ALA A 61 -1.37 -4.92 -1.65
CA ALA A 61 -1.72 -5.70 -0.46
C ALA A 61 -1.14 -7.12 -0.51
N HIS A 62 -1.27 -7.81 -1.65
CA HIS A 62 -0.63 -9.10 -1.88
C HIS A 62 0.90 -9.02 -1.78
N GLY A 63 1.51 -7.99 -2.39
CA GLY A 63 2.95 -7.79 -2.31
C GLY A 63 3.47 -7.53 -0.89
N LEU A 64 2.66 -6.90 -0.03
CA LEU A 64 2.97 -6.68 1.38
C LEU A 64 2.83 -7.97 2.19
N ALA A 65 1.75 -8.73 1.98
CA ALA A 65 1.57 -10.04 2.60
C ALA A 65 2.73 -10.99 2.24
N ASP A 66 3.11 -11.05 0.95
CA ASP A 66 4.28 -11.80 0.46
C ASP A 66 5.57 -11.41 1.17
N ALA A 67 5.68 -10.15 1.57
CA ALA A 67 6.89 -9.62 2.19
C ALA A 67 6.91 -9.79 3.70
N LEU A 68 5.77 -9.85 4.38
CA LEU A 68 5.68 -9.83 5.84
C LEU A 68 5.38 -11.18 6.46
N GLU A 69 4.79 -12.09 5.68
CA GLU A 69 4.32 -13.38 6.17
C GLU A 69 5.26 -14.49 5.72
N ALA A 70 5.50 -15.47 6.61
CA ALA A 70 6.31 -16.64 6.28
C ALA A 70 5.60 -17.56 5.26
N ASP A 71 4.27 -17.68 5.37
CA ASP A 71 3.42 -18.33 4.37
C ASP A 71 2.23 -17.43 3.99
N PRO A 72 2.35 -16.65 2.91
CA PRO A 72 1.30 -15.72 2.47
C PRO A 72 -0.04 -16.39 2.14
N ARG A 73 -0.05 -17.70 1.88
CA ARG A 73 -1.27 -18.46 1.57
C ARG A 73 -2.16 -18.67 2.80
N LEU A 74 -1.59 -18.52 4.00
CA LEU A 74 -2.29 -18.69 5.28
C LEU A 74 -2.89 -17.38 5.81
N VAL A 75 -2.65 -16.25 5.14
CA VAL A 75 -3.13 -14.92 5.55
C VAL A 75 -4.66 -14.88 5.65
N GLY A 76 -5.36 -15.52 4.71
CA GLY A 76 -6.82 -15.68 4.75
C GLY A 76 -7.55 -14.36 5.05
N PRO A 77 -8.40 -14.29 6.08
CA PRO A 77 -9.14 -13.07 6.44
C PRO A 77 -8.27 -11.84 6.76
N LEU A 78 -7.03 -12.03 7.21
CA LEU A 78 -6.10 -10.93 7.52
C LEU A 78 -5.70 -10.12 6.27
N MET A 79 -6.00 -10.60 5.07
CA MET A 79 -5.76 -9.86 3.84
C MET A 79 -6.47 -8.49 3.85
N ARG A 80 -7.57 -8.34 4.58
CA ARG A 80 -8.24 -7.04 4.75
C ARG A 80 -7.35 -6.00 5.45
N ASP A 81 -6.54 -6.41 6.41
CA ASP A 81 -5.61 -5.50 7.11
C ASP A 81 -4.50 -5.06 6.15
N TYR A 82 -4.02 -5.97 5.31
CA TYR A 82 -3.06 -5.67 4.24
C TYR A 82 -3.66 -4.72 3.19
N GLU A 83 -4.93 -4.88 2.83
CA GLU A 83 -5.63 -3.94 1.95
C GLU A 83 -5.77 -2.55 2.58
N CYS A 84 -6.08 -2.46 3.88
CA CYS A 84 -6.12 -1.18 4.60
C CYS A 84 -4.74 -0.50 4.62
N LEU A 85 -3.69 -1.26 4.90
CA LEU A 85 -2.31 -0.77 4.85
C LEU A 85 -1.93 -0.29 3.44
N ALA A 86 -2.26 -1.08 2.42
CA ALA A 86 -2.01 -0.74 1.02
C ALA A 86 -2.75 0.54 0.59
N LYS A 87 -3.99 0.75 1.05
CA LYS A 87 -4.75 1.99 0.81
C LYS A 87 -4.03 3.21 1.39
N ALA A 88 -3.53 3.10 2.61
CA ALA A 88 -2.81 4.20 3.26
C ALA A 88 -1.51 4.55 2.51
N PHE A 89 -0.74 3.56 2.08
CA PHE A 89 0.44 3.80 1.25
C PHE A 89 0.09 4.35 -0.14
N ALA A 90 -0.93 3.81 -0.79
CA ALA A 90 -1.40 4.32 -2.07
C ALA A 90 -1.82 5.80 -1.99
N ALA A 91 -2.44 6.22 -0.88
CA ALA A 91 -2.86 7.61 -0.68
C ALA A 91 -1.69 8.59 -0.62
N VAL A 92 -0.51 8.17 -0.14
CA VAL A 92 0.67 9.05 -0.07
C VAL A 92 1.57 8.96 -1.30
N ILE A 93 1.57 7.82 -2.01
CA ILE A 93 2.31 7.61 -3.27
C ILE A 93 1.59 8.30 -4.44
N ASP A 94 0.29 8.07 -4.55
CA ASP A 94 -0.56 8.53 -5.64
C ASP A 94 -1.84 9.13 -5.03
N PRO A 95 -1.73 10.34 -4.45
CA PRO A 95 -2.86 11.04 -3.89
C PRO A 95 -3.87 11.30 -5.01
N VAL A 96 -5.13 10.93 -4.78
CA VAL A 96 -6.21 11.38 -5.67
C VAL A 96 -6.27 12.89 -5.50
N ALA A 97 -6.19 13.64 -6.60
CA ALA A 97 -6.53 15.05 -6.54
C ALA A 97 -8.00 15.12 -6.11
N ASP A 98 -8.27 15.67 -4.92
CA ASP A 98 -9.63 15.99 -4.52
C ASP A 98 -10.19 17.00 -5.53
N GLY A 99 -10.99 16.51 -6.48
CA GLY A 99 -11.33 17.30 -7.66
C GLY A 99 -12.33 16.63 -8.60
N ASP A 100 -13.47 16.18 -8.07
CA ASP A 100 -14.76 16.39 -8.73
C ASP A 100 -15.95 16.24 -7.74
N ALA A 101 -15.90 17.00 -6.65
CA ALA A 101 -17.04 17.20 -5.74
C ALA A 101 -17.50 18.67 -5.72
N THR A 102 -17.35 19.36 -6.85
CA THR A 102 -18.00 20.65 -7.11
C THR A 102 -18.77 20.59 -8.43
N SER A 103 -19.81 19.76 -8.44
CA SER A 103 -21.03 20.08 -9.18
C SER A 103 -22.10 20.48 -8.17
N SER A 104 -22.42 21.77 -8.14
CA SER A 104 -23.78 22.34 -7.98
C SER A 104 -23.66 23.79 -7.50
N VAL A 105 -23.63 24.73 -8.44
CA VAL A 105 -24.51 25.91 -8.47
C VAL A 105 -24.89 26.15 -9.92
#